data_AF-A0A2A5CVS6-F1
#
_entry.id   AF-A0A2A5CVS6-F1
#
_cell.length_a   1.000
_cell.length_b   1.000
_cell.length_c   1.000
_cell.angle_alpha   90.00
_cell.angle_beta   90.00
_cell.angle_gamma   90.00
#
_symmetry.space_group_name_H-M   'P 1'
#
loop_
_entity.id
_entity.type
_entity.pdbx_description
1 polymer ?
#
loop_
_entity_poly.entity_id
_entity_poly.type
_entity_poly.pdbx_seq_one_letter_code
_entity_poly.pdbx_strand_id
1 'polypeptide(L)' 'MSNLSKRSTVYFEPAIHQALKIRAASSRNSISEIVDEAVRVLMLEDHEDLQAFSERINEPELTYGELLADLKKHGKI' A
#
# COMPACT_ATOMS: atom_id res chain seq x y z
N MET A 1 -3.42 27.98 -18.39
CA MET A 1 -4.50 26.98 -18.22
C MET A 1 -3.86 25.74 -17.62
N SER A 2 -4.12 25.46 -16.35
CA SER A 2 -3.66 24.24 -15.69
C SER A 2 -4.36 23.04 -16.34
N ASN A 3 -3.59 22.10 -16.89
CA ASN A 3 -4.15 20.84 -17.37
C ASN A 3 -4.71 20.07 -16.17
N LEU A 4 -6.04 19.90 -16.13
CA LEU A 4 -6.77 19.17 -15.08
C LEU A 4 -6.45 17.66 -15.06
N SER A 5 -5.96 17.11 -16.17
CA SER A 5 -5.51 15.73 -16.27
C SER A 5 -4.43 15.56 -17.33
N LYS A 6 -3.64 14.49 -17.23
CA LYS A 6 -2.70 14.05 -18.27
C LYS A 6 -3.07 12.63 -18.70
N ARG A 7 -3.12 12.38 -20.01
CA ARG A 7 -3.41 11.06 -20.56
C ARG A 7 -2.21 10.12 -20.41
N SER A 8 -2.47 8.91 -19.94
CA SER A 8 -1.52 7.79 -19.96
C SER A 8 -2.15 6.60 -20.68
N THR A 9 -1.32 5.74 -21.28
CA THR A 9 -1.74 4.48 -21.91
C THR A 9 -1.15 3.32 -21.11
N VAL A 10 -2.01 2.39 -20.69
CA VAL A 10 -1.61 1.19 -19.94
C VAL A 10 -2.14 -0.05 -20.66
N TYR A 11 -1.35 -1.11 -20.66
CA TYR A 11 -1.73 -2.40 -21.21
C TYR A 11 -2.20 -3.33 -20.08
N PHE A 12 -3.29 -4.03 -20.33
CA PHE A 12 -3.85 -5.01 -19.39
C PHE A 12 -3.92 -6.37 -20.08
N GLU A 13 -3.72 -7.43 -19.30
CA GLU A 13 -4.10 -8.78 -19.73
C GLU A 13 -5.60 -8.82 -20.08
N PRO A 14 -6.03 -9.48 -21.18
CA PRO A 14 -7.42 -9.43 -21.62
C PRO A 14 -8.44 -9.86 -20.56
N ALA A 15 -8.12 -10.89 -19.77
CA ALA A 15 -8.97 -11.37 -18.68
C ALA A 15 -9.12 -10.34 -17.55
N ILE A 16 -8.02 -9.66 -17.20
CA ILE A 16 -8.01 -8.61 -16.17
C ILE A 16 -8.77 -7.37 -16.63
N HIS A 17 -8.58 -6.96 -17.89
CA HIS A 17 -9.33 -5.85 -18.48
C HIS A 17 -10.84 -6.12 -18.45
N GLN A 18 -11.26 -7.35 -18.79
CA GLN A 18 -12.66 -7.73 -18.73
C GLN A 18 -13.21 -7.69 -17.30
N ALA A 19 -12.46 -8.19 -16.32
CA ALA A 19 -12.86 -8.12 -14.91
C ALA A 19 -12.96 -6.66 -14.42
N LEU A 20 -12.00 -5.80 -14.77
CA LEU A 20 -12.01 -4.37 -14.46
C LEU A 20 -13.23 -3.67 -15.07
N LYS A 21 -13.59 -4.01 -16.31
CA LYS A 21 -14.78 -3.45 -16.97
C LYS A 21 -16.07 -3.80 -16.23
N ILE A 22 -16.19 -5.04 -15.75
CA ILE A 22 -17.35 -5.49 -14.95
C ILE A 22 -17.38 -4.75 -13.61
N ARG A 23 -16.22 -4.65 -12.92
CA ARG A 23 -16.09 -3.91 -11.65
C ARG A 23 -16.52 -2.45 -11.83
N ALA A 24 -15.96 -1.76 -12.82
CA ALA A 24 -16.28 -0.38 -13.16
C ALA A 24 -17.79 -0.16 -13.37
N ALA A 25 -18.43 -1.04 -14.14
CA ALA A 25 -19.87 -1.00 -14.35
C ALA A 25 -20.66 -1.21 -13.05
N SER A 26 -20.23 -2.13 -12.18
CA SER A 26 -20.90 -2.41 -10.91
C SER A 26 -20.79 -1.27 -9.90
N SER A 27 -19.65 -0.56 -9.87
CA SER A 27 -19.40 0.55 -8.93
C SER A 27 -19.78 1.92 -9.50
N ARG A 28 -20.24 1.99 -10.76
CA ARG A 28 -20.52 3.24 -11.49
C ARG A 28 -19.30 4.16 -11.60
N ASN A 29 -18.10 3.57 -11.68
CA ASN A 29 -16.86 4.30 -11.93
C ASN A 29 -16.33 4.02 -13.34
N SER A 30 -15.39 4.83 -13.78
CA SER A 30 -14.59 4.50 -14.97
C SER A 30 -13.38 3.63 -14.61
N ILE A 31 -12.85 2.90 -15.59
CA ILE A 31 -11.57 2.16 -15.41
C ILE A 31 -10.44 3.13 -15.07
N SER A 32 -10.42 4.32 -15.67
CA SER A 32 -9.41 5.35 -15.41
C SER A 32 -9.46 5.87 -13.97
N GLU A 33 -10.66 6.07 -13.40
CA GLU A 33 -10.81 6.44 -11.99
C GLU A 33 -10.29 5.33 -11.06
N ILE A 34 -10.67 4.08 -11.33
CA ILE A 34 -10.21 2.93 -10.53
C ILE A 34 -8.68 2.82 -10.55
N VAL A 35 -8.06 3.04 -11.70
CA VAL A 35 -6.60 2.98 -11.85
C VAL A 35 -5.93 4.18 -11.17
N ASP A 36 -6.48 5.39 -11.31
CA ASP A 36 -5.95 6.60 -10.63
C ASP A 36 -5.99 6.44 -9.11
N GLU A 37 -7.11 5.95 -8.58
CA GLU A 37 -7.26 5.67 -7.14
C GLU A 37 -6.28 4.60 -6.66
N ALA A 38 -6.19 3.48 -7.37
CA ALA A 38 -5.28 2.38 -7.00
C ALA A 38 -3.81 2.84 -6.94
N VAL A 39 -3.38 3.67 -7.90
CA VAL A 39 -2.01 4.22 -7.90
C VAL A 39 -1.79 5.19 -6.74
N ARG A 40 -2.77 6.03 -6.40
CA ARG A 40 -2.67 6.93 -5.23
C ARG A 40 -2.58 6.16 -3.92
N VAL A 41 -3.37 5.10 -3.76
CA VAL A 41 -3.33 4.25 -2.57
C VAL A 41 -1.95 3.60 -2.43
N LEU A 42 -1.41 3.03 -3.51
CA LEU A 42 -0.07 2.44 -3.51
C LEU A 42 1.01 3.47 -3.10
N MET A 43 0.95 4.68 -3.64
CA MET A 43 1.89 5.75 -3.28
C MET A 43 1.74 6.21 -1.82
N LEU A 44 0.52 6.14 -1.26
CA LEU A 44 0.28 6.49 0.14
C LEU A 44 0.84 5.41 1.06
N GLU A 45 0.60 4.13 0.76
CA GLU A 45 1.16 3.00 1.50
C GLU A 45 2.70 3.08 1.50
N ASP A 46 3.32 3.33 0.35
CA ASP A 46 4.77 3.52 0.25
C ASP A 46 5.25 4.69 1.15
N HIS A 47 4.46 5.76 1.26
CA HIS A 47 4.80 6.90 2.11
C HIS A 47 4.69 6.56 3.60
N GLU A 48 3.63 5.85 3.99
CA GLU A 48 3.42 5.37 5.36
C GLU A 48 4.52 4.40 5.79
N ASP A 49 4.96 3.51 4.89
CA ASP A 49 6.09 2.61 5.15
C ASP A 49 7.38 3.39 5.41
N LEU A 50 7.72 4.36 4.55
CA LEU A 50 8.89 5.21 4.74
C LEU A 50 8.83 6.00 6.05
N GLN A 51 7.65 6.46 6.43
CA GLN A 51 7.44 7.13 7.70
C GLN A 51 7.66 6.17 8.87
N ALA A 52 7.08 4.96 8.82
CA ALA A 52 7.28 3.94 9.85
C ALA A 52 8.76 3.59 10.04
N PHE A 53 9.54 3.47 8.96
CA PHE A 53 10.99 3.30 9.06
C PHE A 53 11.67 4.48 9.76
N SER A 54 11.27 5.71 9.41
CA SER A 54 11.86 6.93 9.96
C SER A 54 11.56 7.11 11.45
N GLU A 55 10.34 6.78 11.88
CA GLU A 55 9.92 6.85 13.28
C GLU A 55 10.65 5.82 14.15
N ARG A 56 10.97 4.65 13.57
CA ARG A 56 11.62 3.54 14.27
C ARG A 56 13.15 3.62 14.29
N ILE A 57 13.74 4.68 13.73
CA ILE A 57 15.20 4.85 13.69
C ILE A 57 15.86 4.88 15.08
N ASN A 58 15.11 5.31 16.11
CA ASN A 58 15.57 5.37 17.49
C ASN A 58 15.07 4.17 18.34
N GLU A 59 14.36 3.21 17.75
CA GLU A 59 14.01 1.99 18.47
C GLU A 59 15.29 1.18 18.76
N PRO A 60 15.52 0.78 20.01
CA PRO A 60 16.66 -0.06 20.34
C PRO A 60 16.49 -1.43 19.69
N GLU A 61 17.57 -1.94 19.10
CA GLU A 61 17.62 -3.32 18.66
C GLU A 61 17.62 -4.24 19.89
N LEU A 62 16.76 -5.27 19.87
CA LEU A 62 16.66 -6.26 20.93
C LEU A 62 17.24 -7.59 20.42
N THR A 63 18.27 -8.09 21.10
CA THR A 63 18.83 -9.40 20.77
C THR A 63 17.87 -10.50 21.20
N TYR A 64 18.02 -11.68 20.58
CA TYR A 64 17.19 -12.84 20.93
C TYR A 64 17.31 -13.24 22.42
N GLY A 65 18.51 -13.09 23.01
CA GLY A 65 18.71 -13.36 24.44
C GLY A 65 17.97 -12.39 25.35
N GLU A 66 17.97 -11.10 25.02
CA GLU A 66 17.24 -10.07 25.76
C GLU A 66 15.72 -10.27 25.65
N LEU A 67 15.24 -10.65 24.46
CA LEU A 67 13.85 -11.04 24.25
C LEU A 67 13.44 -12.23 25.14
N LEU A 68 14.26 -13.29 25.22
CA LEU A 68 13.97 -14.45 26.07
C LEU A 68 13.95 -14.09 27.56
N ALA A 69 14.87 -13.23 28.00
CA ALA A 69 14.88 -12.73 29.37
C ALA A 69 13.62 -11.91 29.70
N ASP A 70 13.17 -11.06 28.78
CA ASP A 70 11.95 -10.27 28.91
C ASP A 70 10.69 -11.15 28.95
N LEU A 71 10.58 -12.13 28.04
CA LEU A 71 9.46 -13.08 28.02
C LEU A 71 9.36 -13.88 29.32
N LYS A 72 10.49 -14.34 29.86
CA LYS A 72 10.54 -15.04 31.15
C LYS A 72 10.14 -14.13 32.31
N LYS A 73 10.61 -12.88 32.31
CA LYS A 73 10.24 -11.86 33.31
C LYS A 73 8.74 -11.58 33.32
N HIS A 74 8.09 -11.65 32.16
CA HIS A 74 6.66 -11.45 32.00
C HIS A 74 5.82 -12.74 32.08
N GLY A 75 6.43 -13.88 32.43
CA GLY A 75 5.75 -15.15 32.62
C GLY A 75 5.10 -15.72 31.35
N LYS A 76 5.62 -15.34 30.17
CA LYS A 76 5.14 -15.84 28.87
C LYS A 76 5.82 -17.15 28.48
N ILE A 77 6.99 -17.42 29.06
CA ILE A 77 7.78 -18.65 28.99
C ILE A 77 8.42 -18.96 30.35
#